data_AF-A0A930DKP4-F1
#
_entry.id   AF-A0A930DKP4-F1
#
_cell.length_a   1.000
_cell.length_b   1.000
_cell.length_c   1.000
_cell.angle_alpha   90.00
_cell.angle_beta   90.00
_cell.angle_gamma   90.00
#
_symmetry.space_group_name_H-M   'P 1'
#
loop_
_entity.id
_entity.type
_entity.pdbx_description
1 polymer ?
#
loop_
_entity_poly.entity_id
_entity_poly.type
_entity_poly.pdbx_seq_one_letter_code
_entity_poly.pdbx_strand_id
1 'polypeptide(L)'
;MNILKKFSRLARPFWTGAHGRIQWLMLAVLIGFTLCSITISVWIAAWDKRFYDALAAFDGASMPALIVEYLGYMAMIIGCIVCGDWLQKRLIFRWRTHLTEQFQQNWLEGHKHYRLRLTGEPDNPDQRIAEDIYLLADKSIGLFRSFINNIAKFSAFVAVLWTLSGVQTFNIGGRDITVHGYLVWVALIYSVISTLIAHLVGRKLKNLNIERQHREADYRAALLRVRDHAEQIAFYNGGEAETGRLKQRYLRIRDNWRRLTNCEFRQETFWATYVRISIFIPILA
;
A
#
# COMPACT_ATOMS: atom_id res chain seq x y z
N MET A 1 9.25 19.19 11.74
CA MET A 1 10.69 18.85 11.80
C MET A 1 11.09 17.92 12.96
N ASN A 2 10.36 17.86 14.07
CA ASN A 2 10.71 17.00 15.23
C ASN A 2 10.51 15.48 15.01
N ILE A 3 9.61 15.06 14.11
CA ILE A 3 9.30 13.64 13.87
C ILE A 3 10.48 12.92 13.21
N LEU A 4 11.08 13.50 12.16
CA LEU A 4 12.25 12.92 11.49
C LEU A 4 13.46 12.80 12.44
N LYS A 5 13.65 13.78 13.33
CA LYS A 5 14.70 13.70 14.37
C LYS A 5 14.45 12.57 15.36
N LYS A 6 13.19 12.39 15.82
CA LYS A 6 12.79 11.28 16.69
C LYS A 6 12.98 9.93 16.00
N PHE A 7 12.54 9.82 14.75
CA PHE A 7 12.73 8.62 13.94
C PHE A 7 14.21 8.28 13.75
N SER A 8 15.03 9.27 13.37
CA SER A 8 16.47 9.09 13.21
C SER A 8 17.13 8.62 14.51
N ARG A 9 16.72 9.17 15.66
CA ARG A 9 17.22 8.74 16.98
C ARG A 9 16.89 7.28 17.29
N LEU A 10 15.71 6.80 16.88
CA LEU A 10 15.28 5.41 17.07
C LEU A 10 15.95 4.45 16.06
N ALA A 11 16.13 4.88 14.82
CA ALA A 11 16.69 4.05 13.77
C ALA A 11 18.23 3.94 13.84
N ARG A 12 18.92 5.01 14.26
CA ARG A 12 20.38 5.10 14.24
C ARG A 12 21.10 3.94 14.96
N PRO A 13 20.71 3.50 16.16
CA PRO A 13 21.40 2.41 16.87
C PRO A 13 21.47 1.10 16.07
N PHE A 14 20.42 0.79 15.30
CA PHE A 14 20.41 -0.37 14.42
C PHE A 14 21.45 -0.18 13.31
N TRP A 15 21.25 0.84 12.46
CA TRP A 15 22.03 1.06 11.24
C TRP A 15 23.51 1.44 11.45
N THR A 16 23.86 2.05 12.58
CA THR A 16 25.25 2.46 12.88
C THR A 16 25.91 1.62 13.97
N GLY A 17 25.25 0.55 14.44
CA GLY A 17 25.82 -0.37 15.42
C GLY A 17 26.94 -1.26 14.84
N ALA A 18 27.47 -2.17 15.66
CA ALA A 18 28.56 -3.07 15.28
C ALA A 18 28.26 -3.91 14.02
N HIS A 19 26.98 -4.25 13.80
CA HIS A 19 26.51 -5.02 12.63
C HIS A 19 25.91 -4.14 11.50
N GLY A 20 26.10 -2.82 11.56
CA GLY A 20 25.49 -1.86 10.63
C GLY A 20 25.81 -2.15 9.16
N ARG A 21 27.06 -2.54 8.86
CA ARG A 21 27.49 -2.88 7.48
C ARG A 21 26.68 -4.01 6.87
N ILE A 22 26.38 -5.06 7.65
CA ILE A 22 25.60 -6.21 7.18
C ILE A 22 24.16 -5.80 6.91
N GLN A 23 23.57 -4.95 7.77
CA GLN A 23 22.20 -4.48 7.60
C GLN A 23 22.07 -3.57 6.36
N TRP A 24 23.04 -2.69 6.12
CA TRP A 24 23.12 -1.89 4.90
C TRP A 24 23.30 -2.75 3.66
N LEU A 25 24.12 -3.80 3.73
CA LEU A 25 24.26 -4.77 2.63
C LEU A 25 22.94 -5.52 2.37
N MET A 26 22.24 -5.98 3.41
CA MET A 26 20.92 -6.60 3.28
C MET A 26 19.91 -5.65 2.64
N LEU A 27 19.92 -4.36 3.02
CA LEU A 27 19.08 -3.34 2.41
C LEU A 27 19.45 -3.13 0.93
N ALA A 28 20.74 -3.02 0.61
CA ALA A 28 21.21 -2.84 -0.75
C ALA A 28 20.83 -4.03 -1.65
N VAL A 29 20.98 -5.26 -1.16
CA VAL A 29 20.56 -6.48 -1.88
C VAL A 29 19.03 -6.52 -2.05
N LEU A 30 18.26 -6.11 -1.05
CA LEU A 30 16.80 -5.98 -1.16
C LEU A 30 16.38 -5.00 -2.26
N ILE A 31 17.05 -3.84 -2.33
CA ILE A 31 16.84 -2.87 -3.40
C ILE A 31 17.29 -3.45 -4.74
N GLY A 32 18.41 -4.16 -4.79
CA GLY A 32 18.89 -4.87 -5.97
C GLY A 32 17.85 -5.83 -6.54
N PHE A 33 17.25 -6.69 -5.71
CA PHE A 33 16.15 -7.57 -6.13
C PHE A 33 14.94 -6.79 -6.67
N THR A 34 14.61 -5.67 -6.02
CA THR A 34 13.50 -4.80 -6.42
C THR A 34 13.73 -4.13 -7.78
N LEU A 35 14.96 -3.67 -8.05
CA LEU A 35 15.33 -3.09 -9.34
C LEU A 35 15.42 -4.17 -10.42
N CYS A 36 16.01 -5.33 -10.09
CA CYS A 36 16.09 -6.48 -11.00
C CYS A 36 14.70 -6.92 -11.48
N SER A 37 13.71 -7.04 -10.56
CA SER A 37 12.35 -7.41 -10.95
C SER A 37 11.70 -6.40 -11.90
N ILE A 38 12.02 -5.10 -11.78
CA ILE A 38 11.54 -4.06 -12.69
C ILE A 38 12.19 -4.21 -14.06
N THR A 39 13.51 -4.43 -14.12
CA THR A 39 14.22 -4.67 -15.39
C THR A 39 13.67 -5.88 -16.12
N ILE A 40 13.42 -6.99 -15.41
CA ILE A 40 12.80 -8.18 -15.99
C ILE A 40 11.38 -7.87 -16.47
N SER A 41 10.62 -7.03 -15.76
CA SER A 41 9.29 -6.60 -16.21
C SER A 41 9.34 -5.82 -17.54
N VAL A 42 10.39 -5.03 -17.76
CA VAL A 42 10.62 -4.35 -19.04
C VAL A 42 10.99 -5.34 -20.14
N TRP A 43 11.80 -6.36 -19.85
CA TRP A 43 12.12 -7.42 -20.80
C TRP A 43 10.89 -8.25 -21.17
N ILE A 44 10.03 -8.56 -20.20
CA ILE A 44 8.74 -9.22 -20.44
C ILE A 44 7.88 -8.35 -21.37
N ALA A 45 7.78 -7.04 -21.12
CA ALA A 45 7.01 -6.16 -22.01
C ALA A 45 7.58 -6.11 -23.46
N ALA A 46 8.91 -6.13 -23.61
CA ALA A 46 9.54 -6.22 -24.94
C ALA A 46 9.34 -7.60 -25.59
N TRP A 47 9.31 -8.66 -24.78
CA TRP A 47 8.96 -10.00 -25.23
C TRP A 47 7.50 -10.09 -25.68
N ASP A 48 6.55 -9.48 -24.95
CA ASP A 48 5.14 -9.45 -25.31
C ASP A 48 4.96 -8.87 -26.72
N LYS A 49 5.66 -7.76 -27.03
CA LYS A 49 5.68 -7.19 -28.38
C LYS A 49 6.13 -8.22 -29.42
N ARG A 50 7.28 -8.87 -29.22
CA ARG A 50 7.82 -9.88 -30.16
C ARG A 50 6.88 -11.06 -30.34
N PHE A 51 6.23 -11.50 -29.26
CA PHE A 51 5.27 -12.59 -29.28
C PHE A 51 4.03 -12.23 -30.12
N TYR A 52 3.44 -11.05 -29.89
CA TYR A 52 2.30 -10.60 -30.68
C TYR A 52 2.65 -10.30 -32.14
N ASP A 53 3.85 -9.77 -32.42
CA ASP A 53 4.35 -9.57 -33.79
C ASP A 53 4.47 -10.92 -34.53
N ALA A 54 5.05 -11.95 -33.90
CA ALA A 54 5.16 -13.29 -34.47
C ALA A 54 3.79 -13.97 -34.67
N LEU A 55 2.86 -13.75 -33.74
CA LEU A 55 1.49 -14.25 -33.84
C LEU A 55 0.75 -13.60 -35.02
N ALA A 56 0.89 -12.28 -35.20
CA ALA A 56 0.31 -11.56 -36.32
C ALA A 56 0.91 -11.98 -37.67
N ALA A 57 2.20 -12.35 -37.69
CA ALA A 57 2.88 -12.88 -38.86
C ALA A 57 2.62 -14.37 -39.13
N PHE A 58 1.83 -15.06 -38.27
CA PHE A 58 1.63 -16.51 -38.31
C PHE A 58 2.93 -17.33 -38.31
N ASP A 59 3.99 -16.82 -37.67
CA ASP A 59 5.30 -17.48 -37.59
C ASP A 59 5.31 -18.54 -36.48
N GLY A 60 4.84 -19.74 -36.82
CA GLY A 60 4.84 -20.89 -35.91
C GLY A 60 6.23 -21.46 -35.58
N ALA A 61 7.27 -21.11 -36.34
CA ALA A 61 8.62 -21.63 -36.14
C ALA A 61 9.32 -20.95 -34.96
N SER A 62 9.06 -19.66 -34.74
CA SER A 62 9.64 -18.87 -33.65
C SER A 62 8.94 -19.09 -32.29
N MET A 63 7.71 -19.61 -32.30
CA MET A 63 6.87 -19.75 -31.09
C MET A 63 7.49 -20.60 -29.97
N PRO A 64 8.07 -21.79 -30.21
CA PRO A 64 8.65 -22.59 -29.14
C PRO A 64 9.82 -21.89 -28.44
N ALA A 65 10.67 -21.18 -29.20
CA ALA A 65 11.80 -20.44 -28.65
C ALA A 65 11.33 -19.29 -27.75
N LEU A 66 10.31 -18.55 -28.18
CA LEU A 66 9.70 -17.48 -27.39
C LEU A 66 9.10 -18.00 -26.08
N ILE A 67 8.42 -19.16 -26.11
CA ILE A 67 7.85 -19.79 -24.90
C ILE A 67 8.96 -20.15 -23.90
N VAL A 68 10.06 -20.75 -24.35
CA VAL A 68 11.19 -21.10 -23.48
C VAL A 68 11.85 -19.85 -22.88
N GLU A 69 12.02 -18.79 -23.67
CA GLU A 69 12.53 -17.51 -23.19
C GLU A 69 11.61 -16.91 -22.10
N TYR A 70 10.30 -16.95 -22.30
CA TYR A 70 9.32 -16.49 -21.32
C TYR A 70 9.36 -17.28 -20.02
N LEU A 71 9.51 -18.61 -20.08
CA LEU A 71 9.70 -19.45 -18.90
C LEU A 71 10.97 -19.04 -18.12
N GLY A 72 12.03 -18.67 -18.82
CA GLY A 72 13.26 -18.13 -18.22
C GLY A 72 13.00 -16.81 -17.47
N TYR A 73 12.29 -15.86 -18.09
CA TYR A 73 11.92 -14.61 -17.42
C TYR A 73 11.00 -14.83 -16.22
N MET A 74 10.04 -15.75 -16.32
CA MET A 74 9.16 -16.14 -15.22
C MET A 74 9.94 -16.71 -14.04
N ALA A 75 10.86 -17.63 -14.28
CA ALA A 75 11.71 -18.17 -13.21
C ALA A 75 12.55 -17.07 -12.54
N MET A 76 13.11 -16.16 -13.33
CA MET A 76 13.95 -15.07 -12.84
C MET A 76 13.18 -14.05 -12.01
N ILE A 77 12.00 -13.62 -12.47
CA ILE A 77 11.18 -12.64 -11.74
C ILE A 77 10.62 -13.25 -10.45
N ILE A 78 10.18 -14.51 -10.48
CA ILE A 78 9.73 -15.23 -9.28
C ILE A 78 10.88 -15.32 -8.27
N GLY A 79 12.08 -15.70 -8.72
CA GLY A 79 13.27 -15.74 -7.86
C GLY A 79 13.56 -14.39 -7.21
N CYS A 80 13.55 -13.30 -7.98
CA CYS A 80 13.79 -11.96 -7.45
C CYS A 80 12.73 -11.53 -6.42
N ILE A 81 11.45 -11.80 -6.70
CA ILE A 81 10.35 -11.46 -5.79
C ILE A 81 10.46 -12.26 -4.49
N VAL A 82 10.58 -13.58 -4.59
CA VAL A 82 10.60 -14.47 -3.41
C VAL A 82 11.83 -14.20 -2.55
N CYS A 83 13.02 -14.09 -3.14
CA CYS A 83 14.25 -13.78 -2.41
C CYS A 83 14.21 -12.37 -1.80
N GLY A 84 13.69 -11.38 -2.53
CA GLY A 84 13.51 -10.02 -2.03
C GLY A 84 12.56 -9.96 -0.83
N ASP A 85 11.40 -10.62 -0.93
CA ASP A 85 10.40 -10.64 0.15
C ASP A 85 10.89 -11.39 1.38
N TRP A 86 11.60 -12.51 1.19
CA TRP A 86 12.26 -13.23 2.26
C TRP A 86 13.31 -12.34 2.97
N LEU A 87 14.15 -11.63 2.20
CA LEU A 87 15.18 -10.75 2.73
C LEU A 87 14.57 -9.55 3.49
N GLN A 88 13.48 -8.98 2.97
CA GLN A 88 12.74 -7.92 3.67
C GLN A 88 12.24 -8.41 5.03
N LYS A 89 11.59 -9.59 5.09
CA LYS A 89 11.11 -10.16 6.36
C LYS A 89 12.25 -10.40 7.35
N ARG A 90 13.39 -10.91 6.88
CA ARG A 90 14.60 -11.09 7.71
C ARG A 90 15.13 -9.77 8.24
N LEU A 91 15.16 -8.72 7.42
CA LEU A 91 15.63 -7.39 7.82
C LEU A 91 14.68 -6.74 8.83
N ILE A 92 13.37 -6.82 8.61
CA ILE A 92 12.33 -6.35 9.56
C ILE A 92 12.49 -7.07 10.90
N PHE A 93 12.63 -8.40 10.89
CA PHE A 93 12.76 -9.17 12.11
C PHE A 93 14.04 -8.79 12.87
N ARG A 94 15.18 -8.66 12.18
CA ARG A 94 16.43 -8.19 12.80
C ARG A 94 16.30 -6.81 13.44
N TRP A 95 15.62 -5.89 12.76
CA TRP A 95 15.40 -4.54 13.31
C TRP A 95 14.47 -4.58 14.51
N ARG A 96 13.38 -5.35 14.44
CA ARG A 96 12.47 -5.59 15.57
C ARG A 96 13.23 -6.14 16.77
N THR A 97 13.99 -7.23 16.60
CA THR A 97 14.77 -7.86 17.68
C THR A 97 15.68 -6.85 18.37
N HIS A 98 16.45 -6.09 17.59
CA HIS A 98 17.37 -5.08 18.13
C HIS A 98 16.64 -3.99 18.94
N LEU A 99 15.54 -3.46 18.41
CA LEU A 99 14.77 -2.43 19.11
C LEU A 99 14.08 -3.00 20.36
N THR A 100 13.49 -4.20 20.28
CA THR A 100 12.83 -4.83 21.42
C THR A 100 13.82 -5.09 22.55
N GLU A 101 15.01 -5.64 22.27
CA GLU A 101 16.06 -5.86 23.27
C GLU A 101 16.50 -4.54 23.91
N GLN A 102 16.75 -3.51 23.10
CA GLN A 102 17.15 -2.19 23.59
C GLN A 102 16.08 -1.55 24.49
N PHE A 103 14.81 -1.61 24.09
CA PHE A 103 13.71 -1.02 24.86
C PHE A 103 13.44 -1.80 26.13
N GLN A 104 13.50 -3.14 26.10
CA GLN A 104 13.34 -3.97 27.29
C GLN A 104 14.44 -3.70 28.32
N GLN A 105 15.70 -3.64 27.88
CA GLN A 105 16.82 -3.30 28.76
C GLN A 105 16.64 -1.91 29.38
N ASN A 106 16.35 -0.90 28.57
CA ASN A 106 16.15 0.48 29.04
C ASN A 106 14.93 0.63 29.96
N TRP A 107 13.88 -0.18 29.80
CA TRP A 107 12.67 -0.13 30.61
C TRP A 107 12.86 -0.79 31.99
N LEU A 108 13.63 -1.88 32.04
CA LEU A 108 13.93 -2.59 33.27
C LEU A 108 15.10 -1.98 34.06
N GLU A 109 16.00 -1.26 33.39
CA GLU A 109 17.16 -0.60 34.00
C GLU A 109 16.75 0.36 35.13
N GLY A 110 17.38 0.23 36.29
CA GLY A 110 17.22 1.16 37.42
C GLY A 110 15.78 1.31 37.91
N HIS A 111 14.97 0.24 37.81
CA HIS A 111 13.54 0.22 38.16
C HIS A 111 12.71 1.30 37.43
N LYS A 112 13.14 1.70 36.22
CA LYS A 112 12.44 2.72 35.42
C LYS A 112 10.98 2.36 35.16
N HIS A 113 10.64 1.08 34.93
CA HIS A 113 9.26 0.60 34.83
C HIS A 113 8.38 1.03 36.02
N TYR A 114 8.91 0.99 37.25
CA TYR A 114 8.19 1.43 38.44
C TYR A 114 8.20 2.97 38.58
N ARG A 115 9.36 3.61 38.33
CA ARG A 115 9.49 5.08 38.42
C ARG A 115 8.62 5.81 37.41
N LEU A 116 8.39 5.23 36.23
CA LEU A 116 7.51 5.77 35.20
C LEU A 116 6.05 5.81 35.67
N ARG A 117 5.58 4.79 36.41
CA ARG A 117 4.26 4.81 37.05
C ARG A 117 4.08 5.98 38.02
N LEU A 118 5.15 6.37 38.71
CA LEU A 118 5.12 7.48 39.68
C LEU A 118 5.23 8.87 39.04
N THR A 119 5.77 8.97 37.82
CA THR A 119 6.09 10.26 37.16
C THR A 119 5.21 10.55 35.93
N GLY A 120 4.24 9.69 35.65
CA GLY A 120 3.36 9.76 34.48
C GLY A 120 3.78 8.76 33.41
N GLU A 121 3.27 7.54 33.52
CA GLU A 121 3.59 6.45 32.60
C GLU A 121 3.09 6.80 31.19
N PRO A 122 3.92 6.65 30.13
CA PRO A 122 3.44 6.78 28.76
C PRO A 122 2.33 5.77 28.51
N ASP A 123 1.29 6.17 27.79
CA ASP A 123 0.14 5.29 27.49
C ASP A 123 0.59 3.96 26.83
N ASN A 124 0.17 2.85 27.44
CA ASN A 124 0.44 1.44 27.08
C ASN A 124 1.88 1.12 26.66
N PRO A 125 2.87 1.13 27.59
CA PRO A 125 4.27 0.86 27.25
C PRO A 125 4.51 -0.58 26.80
N ASP A 126 3.70 -1.51 27.30
CA ASP A 126 3.61 -2.91 26.88
C ASP A 126 3.20 -3.02 25.41
N GLN A 127 2.14 -2.33 24.99
CA GLN A 127 1.71 -2.30 23.59
C GLN A 127 2.80 -1.73 22.69
N ARG A 128 3.46 -0.64 23.12
CA ARG A 128 4.54 -0.03 22.34
C ARG A 128 5.70 -0.99 22.08
N ILE A 129 6.10 -1.77 23.09
CA ILE A 129 7.20 -2.73 22.95
C ILE A 129 6.76 -3.96 22.13
N ALA A 130 5.53 -4.44 22.32
CA ALA A 130 5.03 -5.65 21.67
C ALA A 130 4.67 -5.44 20.19
N GLU A 131 4.00 -4.34 19.87
CA GLU A 131 3.39 -4.08 18.57
C GLU A 131 4.06 -2.92 17.82
N ASP A 132 4.21 -1.76 18.46
CA ASP A 132 4.64 -0.55 17.73
C ASP A 132 6.07 -0.65 17.21
N ILE A 133 6.98 -1.34 17.92
CA ILE A 133 8.34 -1.60 17.43
C ILE A 133 8.32 -2.40 16.12
N TYR A 134 7.45 -3.42 16.04
CA TYR A 134 7.29 -4.20 14.81
C TYR A 134 6.72 -3.32 13.69
N LEU A 135 5.67 -2.55 13.97
CA LEU A 135 5.05 -1.65 13.00
C LEU A 135 6.05 -0.61 12.48
N LEU A 136 6.89 -0.06 13.36
CA LEU A 136 7.94 0.87 12.99
C LEU A 136 8.91 0.24 11.99
N ALA A 137 9.41 -0.97 12.26
CA ALA A 137 10.32 -1.67 11.35
C ALA A 137 9.66 -2.06 10.02
N ASP A 138 8.46 -2.66 10.07
CA ASP A 138 7.68 -3.09 8.90
C ASP A 138 7.37 -1.91 7.97
N LYS A 139 6.74 -0.86 8.52
CA LYS A 139 6.34 0.30 7.73
C LYS A 139 7.52 1.08 7.19
N SER A 140 8.61 1.21 7.94
CA SER A 140 9.77 1.97 7.47
C SER A 140 10.48 1.29 6.31
N ILE A 141 10.78 -0.01 6.41
CA ILE A 141 11.42 -0.76 5.32
C ILE A 141 10.45 -0.88 4.14
N GLY A 142 9.18 -1.19 4.40
CA GLY A 142 8.15 -1.29 3.38
C GLY A 142 7.98 -0.02 2.58
N LEU A 143 7.79 1.14 3.25
CA LEU A 143 7.64 2.44 2.58
C LEU A 143 8.87 2.81 1.76
N PHE A 144 10.08 2.58 2.29
CA PHE A 144 11.31 2.87 1.57
C PHE A 144 11.46 2.02 0.29
N ARG A 145 11.25 0.70 0.39
CA ARG A 145 11.26 -0.22 -0.77
C ARG A 145 10.19 0.16 -1.78
N SER A 146 8.97 0.42 -1.34
CA SER A 146 7.85 0.81 -2.21
C SER A 146 8.11 2.15 -2.91
N PHE A 147 8.71 3.12 -2.23
CA PHE A 147 9.08 4.40 -2.83
C PHE A 147 10.07 4.22 -3.98
N ILE A 148 11.16 3.46 -3.75
CA ILE A 148 12.14 3.15 -4.80
C ILE A 148 11.49 2.36 -5.94
N ASN A 149 10.71 1.34 -5.62
CA ASN A 149 10.01 0.53 -6.61
C ASN A 149 9.11 1.39 -7.51
N ASN A 150 8.30 2.28 -6.92
CA ASN A 150 7.38 3.12 -7.66
C ASN A 150 8.11 4.10 -8.58
N ILE A 151 9.18 4.76 -8.11
CA ILE A 151 9.96 5.71 -8.92
C ILE A 151 10.68 4.97 -10.05
N ALA A 152 11.33 3.86 -9.75
CA ALA A 152 12.06 3.08 -10.75
C ALA A 152 11.11 2.51 -11.81
N LYS A 153 9.96 1.97 -11.39
CA LYS A 153 8.93 1.45 -12.30
C LYS A 153 8.36 2.57 -13.17
N PHE A 154 8.00 3.71 -12.57
CA PHE A 154 7.51 4.86 -13.32
C PHE A 154 8.53 5.31 -14.38
N SER A 155 9.79 5.50 -13.98
CA SER A 155 10.85 5.96 -14.88
C SER A 155 11.12 4.95 -16.01
N ALA A 156 11.18 3.66 -15.70
CA ALA A 156 11.41 2.61 -16.67
C ALA A 156 10.28 2.52 -17.71
N PHE A 157 9.02 2.51 -17.26
CA PHE A 157 7.88 2.41 -18.18
C PHE A 157 7.60 3.71 -18.95
N VAL A 158 7.93 4.87 -18.40
CA VAL A 158 7.92 6.13 -19.17
C VAL A 158 8.97 6.08 -20.29
N ALA A 159 10.18 5.58 -20.02
CA ALA A 159 11.21 5.44 -21.05
C ALA A 159 10.81 4.44 -22.16
N VAL A 160 10.21 3.30 -21.78
CA VAL A 160 9.65 2.32 -22.75
C VAL A 160 8.56 2.97 -23.60
N LEU A 161 7.59 3.65 -22.96
CA LEU A 161 6.49 4.29 -23.66
C LEU A 161 6.97 5.41 -24.58
N TRP A 162 7.96 6.20 -24.15
CA TRP A 162 8.59 7.25 -24.96
C TRP A 162 9.20 6.67 -26.24
N THR A 163 9.91 5.54 -26.13
CA THR A 163 10.54 4.87 -27.27
C THR A 163 9.51 4.31 -28.25
N LEU A 164 8.38 3.79 -27.75
CA LEU A 164 7.32 3.21 -28.58
C LEU A 164 6.37 4.26 -29.18
N SER A 165 6.27 5.44 -28.56
CA SER A 165 5.24 6.44 -28.88
C SER A 165 5.45 7.19 -30.21
N GLY A 166 6.59 7.03 -30.88
CA GLY A 166 6.87 7.71 -32.15
C GLY A 166 6.77 9.24 -32.09
N VAL A 167 6.66 9.86 -33.27
CA VAL A 167 6.46 11.31 -33.44
C VAL A 167 5.12 11.49 -34.14
N GLN A 168 4.19 12.22 -33.52
CA GLN A 168 2.93 12.58 -34.15
C GLN A 168 2.95 14.06 -34.50
N THR A 169 2.51 14.38 -35.72
CA THR A 169 2.42 15.74 -36.23
C THR A 169 0.97 16.15 -36.31
N PHE A 170 0.57 17.15 -35.54
CA PHE A 170 -0.79 17.69 -35.55
C PHE A 170 -0.82 19.00 -36.31
N ASN A 171 -1.68 19.11 -37.33
CA ASN A 171 -1.96 20.40 -37.97
C ASN A 171 -3.09 21.09 -37.19
N ILE A 172 -2.74 22.02 -36.29
CA ILE A 172 -3.72 22.80 -35.52
C ILE A 172 -3.61 24.26 -35.97
N GLY A 173 -4.66 24.75 -36.65
CA GLY A 173 -4.72 26.14 -37.11
C GLY A 173 -3.68 26.52 -38.16
N GLY A 174 -3.29 25.58 -39.04
CA GLY A 174 -2.32 25.82 -40.11
C GLY A 174 -0.85 25.79 -39.67
N ARG A 175 -0.55 25.36 -38.44
CA ARG A 175 0.80 25.10 -37.95
C ARG A 175 0.96 23.61 -37.64
N ASP A 176 2.02 23.00 -38.17
CA ASP A 176 2.39 21.63 -37.84
C ASP A 176 3.11 21.62 -36.48
N ILE A 177 2.46 21.05 -35.48
CA ILE A 177 3.04 20.83 -34.15
C ILE A 177 3.47 19.38 -34.09
N THR A 178 4.77 19.14 -34.07
CA THR A 178 5.35 17.80 -33.88
C THR A 178 5.50 17.53 -32.39
N VAL A 179 4.80 16.52 -31.88
CA VAL A 179 4.89 16.09 -30.48
C VAL A 179 5.63 14.76 -30.40
N HIS A 180 6.83 14.81 -29.84
CA HIS A 180 7.58 13.60 -29.47
C HIS A 180 6.99 13.01 -28.19
N GLY A 181 6.83 11.68 -28.15
CA GLY A 181 6.32 11.01 -26.95
C GLY A 181 4.84 11.29 -26.67
N TYR A 182 4.02 11.48 -27.72
CA TYR A 182 2.60 11.80 -27.62
C TYR A 182 1.81 10.92 -26.62
N LEU A 183 1.99 9.60 -26.65
CA LEU A 183 1.34 8.66 -25.73
C LEU A 183 1.69 8.92 -24.26
N VAL A 184 2.91 9.41 -23.97
CA VAL A 184 3.30 9.78 -22.60
C VAL A 184 2.47 10.96 -22.12
N TRP A 185 2.29 11.98 -22.96
CA TRP A 185 1.49 13.15 -22.63
C TRP A 185 0.00 12.81 -22.46
N VAL A 186 -0.56 11.99 -23.36
CA VAL A 186 -1.94 11.50 -23.25
C VAL A 186 -2.12 10.73 -21.95
N ALA A 187 -1.21 9.80 -21.63
CA ALA A 187 -1.25 9.03 -20.39
C ALA A 187 -1.15 9.92 -19.14
N LEU A 188 -0.29 10.94 -19.16
CA LEU A 188 -0.14 11.89 -18.04
C LEU A 188 -1.41 12.72 -17.83
N ILE A 189 -1.98 13.30 -18.89
CA ILE A 189 -3.22 14.09 -18.81
C ILE A 189 -4.37 13.21 -18.30
N TYR A 190 -4.53 12.02 -18.88
CA TYR A 190 -5.55 11.07 -18.46
C TYR A 190 -5.39 10.66 -16.98
N SER A 191 -4.15 10.42 -16.53
CA SER A 191 -3.83 10.08 -15.15
C SER A 191 -4.16 11.22 -14.18
N VAL A 192 -3.84 12.46 -14.52
CA VAL A 192 -4.16 13.64 -13.68
C VAL A 192 -5.68 13.82 -13.56
N ILE A 193 -6.41 13.80 -14.67
CA ILE A 193 -7.87 13.93 -14.67
C ILE A 193 -8.50 12.79 -13.85
N SER A 194 -8.06 11.55 -14.09
CA SER A 194 -8.56 10.38 -13.37
C SER A 194 -8.27 10.46 -11.87
N THR A 195 -7.10 10.94 -11.47
CA THR A 195 -6.74 11.12 -10.06
C THR A 195 -7.63 12.16 -9.38
N LEU A 196 -7.93 13.28 -10.06
CA LEU A 196 -8.84 14.31 -9.54
C LEU A 196 -10.26 13.77 -9.35
N ILE A 197 -10.78 13.05 -10.35
CA ILE A 197 -12.11 12.43 -10.24
C ILE A 197 -12.13 11.38 -9.12
N ALA A 198 -11.12 10.51 -9.05
CA ALA A 198 -10.99 9.52 -7.99
C ALA A 198 -10.98 10.16 -6.59
N HIS A 199 -10.26 11.27 -6.42
CA HIS A 199 -10.23 12.01 -5.17
C HIS A 199 -11.61 12.58 -4.81
N LEU A 200 -12.31 13.19 -5.78
CA LEU A 200 -13.63 13.76 -5.58
C LEU A 200 -14.70 12.72 -5.22
N VAL A 201 -14.63 11.53 -5.83
CA VAL A 201 -15.54 10.39 -5.54
C VAL A 201 -15.20 9.77 -4.19
N GLY A 202 -13.92 9.54 -3.90
CA GLY A 202 -13.46 8.82 -2.71
C GLY A 202 -13.36 9.65 -1.42
N ARG A 203 -13.32 10.99 -1.48
CA ARG A 203 -13.07 11.84 -0.29
C ARG A 203 -14.00 11.59 0.90
N LYS A 204 -15.25 11.17 0.67
CA LYS A 204 -16.23 10.89 1.74
C LYS A 204 -16.00 9.55 2.44
N LEU A 205 -15.30 8.61 1.78
CA LEU A 205 -15.12 7.24 2.26
C LEU A 205 -14.37 7.19 3.60
N LYS A 206 -13.37 8.05 3.78
CA LYS A 206 -12.61 8.17 5.04
C LYS A 206 -13.52 8.47 6.22
N ASN A 207 -14.32 9.53 6.12
CA ASN A 207 -15.18 9.96 7.22
C ASN A 207 -16.27 8.94 7.50
N LEU A 208 -16.81 8.28 6.46
CA LEU A 208 -17.80 7.22 6.63
C LEU A 208 -17.23 5.99 7.33
N ASN A 209 -15.98 5.60 7.05
CA ASN A 209 -15.30 4.50 7.74
C ASN A 209 -15.00 4.81 9.21
N ILE A 210 -14.58 6.03 9.53
CA ILE A 210 -14.39 6.48 10.92
C ILE A 210 -15.73 6.41 11.66
N GLU A 211 -16.78 6.95 11.05
CA GLU A 211 -18.13 6.91 11.60
C GLU A 211 -18.66 5.48 11.77
N ARG A 212 -18.32 4.56 10.85
CA ARG A 212 -18.64 3.12 10.98
C ARG A 212 -18.03 2.55 12.26
N GLN A 213 -16.74 2.78 12.49
CA GLN A 213 -16.03 2.29 13.68
C GLN A 213 -16.63 2.85 14.97
N HIS A 214 -16.94 4.15 15.02
CA HIS A 214 -17.59 4.76 16.19
C HIS A 214 -18.97 4.17 16.45
N ARG A 215 -19.83 4.05 15.43
CA ARG A 215 -21.19 3.49 15.60
C ARG A 215 -21.18 2.02 16.01
N GLU A 216 -20.26 1.22 15.48
CA GLU A 216 -20.07 -0.17 15.90
C GLU A 216 -19.53 -0.28 17.33
N ALA A 217 -18.63 0.61 17.73
CA ALA A 217 -18.14 0.68 19.10
C ALA A 217 -19.26 1.07 20.08
N ASP A 218 -20.07 2.08 19.74
CA ASP A 218 -21.23 2.50 20.54
C ASP A 218 -22.27 1.40 20.69
N TYR A 219 -22.51 0.61 19.63
CA TYR A 219 -23.43 -0.53 19.71
C TYR A 219 -22.87 -1.64 20.60
N ARG A 220 -21.58 -1.97 20.46
CA ARG A 220 -20.90 -2.95 21.34
C ARG A 220 -20.90 -2.51 22.80
N ALA A 221 -20.64 -1.23 23.07
CA ALA A 221 -20.71 -0.66 24.42
C ALA A 221 -22.13 -0.77 25.01
N ALA A 222 -23.17 -0.57 24.20
CA ALA A 222 -24.54 -0.74 24.65
C ALA A 222 -24.88 -2.20 24.99
N LEU A 223 -24.40 -3.16 24.20
CA LEU A 223 -24.55 -4.58 24.50
C LEU A 223 -23.83 -4.98 25.79
N LEU A 224 -22.60 -4.49 25.98
CA LEU A 224 -21.85 -4.69 27.23
C LEU A 224 -22.61 -4.12 28.43
N ARG A 225 -23.19 -2.92 28.29
CA ARG A 225 -24.02 -2.31 29.35
C ARG A 225 -25.24 -3.18 29.70
N VAL A 226 -25.91 -3.76 28.71
CA VAL A 226 -27.04 -4.68 28.95
C VAL A 226 -26.59 -5.91 29.73
N ARG A 227 -25.42 -6.46 29.39
CA ARG A 227 -24.82 -7.59 30.12
C ARG A 227 -24.46 -7.21 31.55
N ASP A 228 -23.78 -6.08 31.75
CA ASP A 228 -23.28 -5.64 33.05
C ASP A 228 -24.43 -5.22 34.00
N HIS A 229 -25.61 -4.86 33.47
CA HIS A 229 -26.82 -4.52 34.24
C HIS A 229 -27.97 -5.52 34.05
N ALA A 230 -27.68 -6.78 33.71
CA ALA A 230 -28.69 -7.79 33.39
C ALA A 230 -29.71 -8.02 34.52
N GLU A 231 -29.26 -8.03 35.78
CA GLU A 231 -30.12 -8.22 36.95
C GLU A 231 -31.16 -7.10 37.09
N GLN A 232 -30.73 -5.85 36.91
CA GLN A 232 -31.61 -4.68 36.99
C GLN A 232 -32.66 -4.70 35.87
N ILE A 233 -32.24 -5.07 34.66
CA ILE A 233 -33.14 -5.18 33.51
C ILE A 233 -34.19 -6.27 33.75
N ALA A 234 -33.79 -7.42 34.30
CA ALA A 234 -34.71 -8.51 34.64
C ALA A 234 -35.68 -8.11 35.77
N PHE A 235 -35.18 -7.48 36.83
CA PHE A 235 -35.98 -7.08 37.99
C PHE A 235 -37.06 -6.04 37.63
N TYR A 236 -36.72 -5.07 36.78
CA TYR A 236 -37.66 -4.03 36.34
C TYR A 236 -38.47 -4.39 35.07
N ASN A 237 -38.38 -5.62 34.56
CA ASN A 237 -38.96 -6.03 33.27
C ASN A 237 -38.60 -5.07 32.11
N GLY A 238 -37.38 -4.52 32.11
CA GLY A 238 -36.92 -3.47 31.20
C GLY A 238 -36.57 -3.94 29.77
N GLY A 239 -36.88 -5.19 29.41
CA GLY A 239 -36.44 -5.82 28.16
C GLY A 239 -36.90 -5.09 26.90
N GLU A 240 -38.15 -4.60 26.85
CA GLU A 240 -38.68 -3.87 25.69
C GLU A 240 -37.98 -2.52 25.50
N ALA A 241 -37.71 -1.80 26.60
CA ALA A 241 -37.01 -0.53 26.58
C ALA A 241 -35.57 -0.67 26.08
N GLU A 242 -34.84 -1.69 26.56
CA GLU A 242 -33.48 -1.98 26.08
C GLU A 242 -33.47 -2.47 24.63
N THR A 243 -34.46 -3.26 24.22
CA THR A 243 -34.63 -3.66 22.80
C THR A 243 -34.82 -2.44 21.91
N GLY A 244 -35.65 -1.47 22.33
CA GLY A 244 -35.83 -0.20 21.63
C GLY A 244 -34.52 0.59 21.50
N ARG A 245 -33.75 0.70 22.59
CA ARG A 245 -32.44 1.39 22.61
C ARG A 245 -31.43 0.73 21.68
N LEU A 246 -31.30 -0.60 21.71
CA LEU A 246 -30.41 -1.35 20.84
C LEU A 246 -30.82 -1.21 19.38
N LYS A 247 -32.11 -1.31 19.07
CA LYS A 247 -32.65 -1.10 17.72
C LYS A 247 -32.29 0.29 17.19
N GLN A 248 -32.45 1.34 17.99
CA GLN A 248 -32.08 2.71 17.59
C GLN A 248 -30.58 2.86 17.29
N ARG A 249 -29.70 2.26 18.12
CA ARG A 249 -28.25 2.28 17.85
C ARG A 249 -27.90 1.51 16.57
N TYR A 250 -28.53 0.36 16.34
CA TYR A 250 -28.32 -0.42 15.13
C TYR A 250 -28.84 0.30 13.87
N LEU A 251 -29.94 1.07 13.96
CA LEU A 251 -30.41 1.91 12.86
C LEU A 251 -29.34 2.90 12.39
N ARG A 252 -28.58 3.50 13.32
CA ARG A 252 -27.47 4.40 12.97
C ARG A 252 -26.36 3.66 12.22
N ILE A 253 -26.05 2.42 12.58
CA ILE A 253 -25.11 1.58 11.84
C ILE A 253 -25.64 1.35 10.42
N ARG A 254 -26.91 0.93 10.29
CA ARG A 254 -27.54 0.68 8.99
C ARG A 254 -27.53 1.91 8.08
N ASP A 255 -27.75 3.10 8.63
CA ASP A 255 -27.73 4.35 7.87
C ASP A 255 -26.30 4.74 7.44
N ASN A 256 -25.29 4.49 8.27
CA ASN A 256 -23.88 4.63 7.86
C ASN A 256 -23.58 3.65 6.73
N TRP A 257 -23.98 2.40 6.90
CA TRP A 257 -23.70 1.33 5.96
C TRP A 257 -24.25 1.62 4.58
N ARG A 258 -25.51 2.05 4.48
CA ARG A 258 -26.11 2.50 3.20
C ARG A 258 -25.31 3.62 2.53
N ARG A 259 -24.85 4.62 3.30
CA ARG A 259 -24.03 5.73 2.77
C ARG A 259 -22.65 5.25 2.32
N LEU A 260 -22.04 4.33 3.06
CA LEU A 260 -20.75 3.75 2.73
C LEU A 260 -20.85 2.92 1.46
N THR A 261 -21.78 1.97 1.38
CA THR A 261 -21.99 1.11 0.21
C THR A 261 -22.30 1.93 -1.05
N ASN A 262 -23.10 3.00 -0.95
CA ASN A 262 -23.33 3.89 -2.09
C ASN A 262 -22.06 4.65 -2.52
N CYS A 263 -21.19 5.00 -1.57
CA CYS A 263 -19.91 5.63 -1.87
C CYS A 263 -18.94 4.65 -2.52
N GLU A 264 -18.88 3.41 -2.01
CA GLU A 264 -18.10 2.30 -2.57
C GLU A 264 -18.56 1.98 -3.98
N PHE A 265 -19.86 1.83 -4.21
CA PHE A 265 -20.43 1.60 -5.54
C PHE A 265 -20.00 2.66 -6.55
N ARG A 266 -20.02 3.95 -6.17
CA ARG A 266 -19.55 5.04 -7.05
C ARG A 266 -18.05 4.95 -7.33
N GLN A 267 -17.26 4.62 -6.32
CA GLN A 267 -15.81 4.46 -6.45
C GLN A 267 -15.46 3.27 -7.34
N GLU A 268 -16.13 2.14 -7.15
CA GLU A 268 -15.98 0.93 -7.95
C GLU A 268 -16.41 1.15 -9.38
N THR A 269 -17.54 1.85 -9.60
CA THR A 269 -18.01 2.23 -10.95
C THR A 269 -16.94 3.09 -11.64
N PHE A 270 -16.41 4.10 -10.96
CA PHE A 270 -15.33 4.93 -11.51
C PHE A 270 -14.10 4.09 -11.86
N TRP A 271 -13.63 3.24 -10.95
CA TRP A 271 -12.47 2.38 -11.18
C TRP A 271 -12.69 1.40 -12.35
N ALA A 272 -13.86 0.78 -12.40
CA ALA A 272 -14.29 -0.12 -13.45
C ALA A 272 -14.30 0.57 -14.82
N THR A 273 -14.81 1.79 -14.90
CA THR A 273 -14.80 2.61 -16.12
C THR A 273 -13.38 3.03 -16.50
N TYR A 274 -12.59 3.51 -15.53
CA TYR A 274 -11.20 3.94 -15.74
C TYR A 274 -10.34 2.86 -16.39
N VAL A 275 -10.38 1.62 -15.86
CA VAL A 275 -9.60 0.50 -16.40
C VAL A 275 -10.03 0.16 -17.82
N ARG A 276 -11.35 0.11 -18.09
CA ARG A 276 -11.89 -0.23 -19.42
C ARG A 276 -11.54 0.82 -20.47
N ILE A 277 -11.71 2.11 -20.15
CA ILE A 277 -11.35 3.20 -21.07
C ILE A 277 -9.84 3.21 -21.33
N SER A 278 -9.02 2.97 -20.30
CA SER A 278 -7.57 2.99 -20.42
C SER A 278 -7.02 1.98 -21.44
N ILE A 279 -7.71 0.85 -21.66
CA ILE A 279 -7.31 -0.16 -22.65
C ILE A 279 -7.46 0.37 -24.09
N PHE A 280 -8.43 1.27 -24.33
CA PHE A 280 -8.69 1.84 -25.66
C PHE A 280 -7.79 3.03 -26.01
N ILE A 281 -7.19 3.69 -25.01
CA ILE A 281 -6.38 4.90 -25.24
C ILE A 281 -5.27 4.66 -26.27
N PRO A 282 -4.47 3.58 -26.20
CA PRO A 282 -3.41 3.34 -27.19
C PRO A 282 -3.91 2.99 -28.60
N ILE A 283 -5.18 2.62 -28.74
CA ILE A 283 -5.78 2.28 -30.06
C ILE A 283 -6.28 3.56 -30.76
N LEU A 284 -6.78 4.52 -29.99
CA LEU A 284 -7.32 5.79 -30.50
C LEU A 284 -6.26 6.89 -30.66
N ALA A 285 -5.11 6.74 -30.01
CA ALA A 285 -4.00 7.67 -29.99
C ALA A 285 -2.97 7.33 -31.07
#